data_AF-A0A2G2EDC6-F1
#
_entry.id   AF-A0A2G2EDC6-F1
#
_cell.length_a   1.000
_cell.length_b   1.000
_cell.length_c   1.000
_cell.angle_alpha   90.00
_cell.angle_beta   90.00
_cell.angle_gamma   90.00
#
_symmetry.space_group_name_H-M   'P 1'
#
loop_
_entity.id
_entity.type
_entity.pdbx_description
1 polymer ?
#
loop_
_entity_poly.entity_id
_entity_poly.type
_entity_poly.pdbx_seq_one_letter_code
_entity_poly.pdbx_strand_id
1 'polypeptide(L)' 'MQLINTNRVKSAKFQLSQHRVQGERSSLSILQVAHLMDVVKNEGEMNHMSNGSVFFSWN' A
#
# COMPACT_ATOMS: atom_id res chain seq x y z
N MET A 1 3.81 -18.77 -4.25
CA MET A 1 4.67 -17.72 -4.85
C MET A 1 4.09 -16.35 -4.48
N GLN A 2 4.67 -15.65 -3.50
CA GLN A 2 4.18 -14.35 -2.99
C GLN A 2 5.28 -13.27 -2.98
N LEU A 3 6.14 -13.21 -4.01
CA LEU A 3 7.24 -12.22 -4.05
C LEU A 3 6.99 -11.00 -4.94
N ILE A 4 5.94 -10.99 -5.76
CA ILE A 4 5.76 -9.97 -6.82
C ILE A 4 5.04 -8.71 -6.30
N ASN A 5 4.15 -8.84 -5.31
CA ASN A 5 3.36 -7.71 -4.79
C ASN A 5 4.13 -6.80 -3.83
N THR A 6 4.98 -7.37 -2.98
CA THR A 6 5.73 -6.62 -1.96
C THR A 6 6.69 -5.58 -2.55
N ASN A 7 7.20 -5.85 -3.74
CA ASN A 7 8.14 -4.96 -4.43
C ASN A 7 7.43 -3.70 -4.93
N ARG A 8 6.22 -3.85 -5.49
CA ARG A 8 5.42 -2.71 -5.99
C ARG A 8 5.03 -1.75 -4.86
N VAL A 9 4.64 -2.27 -3.70
CA VAL A 9 4.26 -1.41 -2.57
C VAL A 9 5.46 -0.80 -1.87
N LYS A 10 6.59 -1.51 -1.78
CA LYS A 10 7.86 -0.89 -1.35
C LYS A 10 8.24 0.28 -2.26
N SER A 11 8.17 0.10 -3.57
CA SER A 11 8.43 1.17 -4.53
C SER A 11 7.45 2.33 -4.36
N ALA A 12 6.16 2.06 -4.17
CA ALA A 12 5.16 3.10 -3.95
C ALA A 12 5.40 3.89 -2.65
N LYS A 13 5.72 3.22 -1.54
CA LYS A 13 6.11 3.86 -0.27
C LYS A 13 7.36 4.72 -0.43
N PHE A 14 8.36 4.23 -1.17
CA PHE A 14 9.59 4.97 -1.44
C PHE A 14 9.32 6.23 -2.27
N GLN A 15 8.54 6.12 -3.34
CA GLN A 15 8.17 7.24 -4.19
C GLN A 15 7.35 8.30 -3.43
N LEU A 16 6.41 7.88 -2.58
CA LEU A 16 5.66 8.80 -1.72
C LEU A 16 6.55 9.50 -0.68
N SER A 17 7.52 8.78 -0.11
CA SER A 17 8.50 9.36 0.82
C SER A 17 9.38 10.39 0.12
N GLN A 18 9.86 10.10 -1.09
CA GLN A 18 10.62 11.03 -1.91
C GLN A 18 9.80 12.26 -2.30
N HIS A 19 8.55 12.07 -2.72
CA HIS A 19 7.62 13.16 -3.02
C HIS A 19 7.42 14.07 -1.80
N ARG A 20 7.25 13.49 -0.60
CA ARG A 20 7.13 14.25 0.65
C ARG A 20 8.37 15.10 0.94
N VAL A 21 9.56 14.57 0.65
CA VAL A 21 10.82 15.30 0.87
C VAL A 21 11.04 16.39 -0.19
N GLN A 22 10.66 16.13 -1.44
CA GLN A 22 10.86 17.05 -2.58
C GLN A 22 9.76 18.11 -2.69
N GLY A 23 8.58 17.85 -2.12
CA GLY A 23 7.39 18.71 -2.25
C GLY A 23 6.99 18.92 -3.70
N GLU A 24 6.71 20.18 -4.06
CA GLU A 24 6.35 20.60 -5.42
C GLU A 24 7.45 20.37 -6.47
N ARG A 25 8.69 20.07 -6.05
CA ARG A 25 9.80 19.76 -6.95
C ARG A 25 9.79 18.31 -7.44
N SER A 26 8.86 17.50 -6.94
CA SER A 26 8.68 16.12 -7.40
C SER A 26 8.02 16.12 -8.78
N SER A 27 8.49 15.26 -9.68
CA SER A 27 7.91 15.07 -11.01
C SER A 27 6.57 14.31 -11.01
N LEU A 28 6.07 13.94 -9.83
CA LEU A 28 4.82 13.19 -9.69
C LEU A 28 3.61 14.13 -9.73
N SER A 29 2.68 13.84 -10.62
CA SER A 29 1.37 14.50 -10.65
C SER A 29 0.49 14.05 -9.48
N ILE A 30 -0.51 14.88 -9.15
CA ILE A 30 -1.49 14.60 -8.08
C ILE A 30 -2.19 13.26 -8.32
N LEU A 31 -2.52 12.92 -9.58
CA LEU A 31 -3.16 11.66 -9.94
C LEU A 31 -2.24 10.45 -9.69
N GLN A 32 -0.94 10.59 -9.98
CA GLN A 32 0.04 9.54 -9.71
C GLN A 32 0.23 9.34 -8.20
N VAL A 33 0.28 10.43 -7.42
CA VAL A 33 0.36 10.36 -5.96
C VAL A 33 -0.87 9.65 -5.39
N ALA A 34 -2.07 9.99 -5.85
CA ALA A 34 -3.32 9.34 -5.44
C ALA A 34 -3.28 7.83 -5.72
N HIS A 35 -2.90 7.45 -6.95
CA HIS A 35 -2.78 6.04 -7.32
C HIS A 35 -1.73 5.30 -6.46
N LEU A 36 -0.60 5.92 -6.15
CA LEU A 36 0.41 5.34 -5.27
C LEU A 36 -0.11 5.19 -3.83
N MET A 37 -0.90 6.15 -3.33
CA MET A 37 -1.54 6.08 -2.02
C MET A 37 -2.57 4.95 -1.96
N ASP A 38 -3.38 4.77 -3.01
CA ASP A 38 -4.35 3.68 -3.10
C ASP A 38 -3.67 2.31 -3.08
N VAL A 39 -2.56 2.17 -3.83
CA VAL A 39 -1.73 0.95 -3.84
C VAL A 39 -1.18 0.63 -2.45
N VAL A 40 -0.74 1.64 -1.68
CA VAL A 40 -0.24 1.44 -0.31
C VAL A 40 -1.38 1.10 0.66
N LYS A 41 -2.55 1.73 0.52
CA LYS A 41 -3.72 1.52 1.39
C LYS A 41 -4.29 0.10 1.24
N ASN A 42 -4.44 -0.37 0.00
CA ASN A 42 -4.97 -1.71 -0.29
C ASN A 42 -4.11 -2.83 0.33
N GLU A 43 -2.78 -2.64 0.42
CA GLU A 43 -1.92 -3.60 1.13
C GLU A 43 -2.17 -3.60 2.65
N GLY A 44 -2.51 -2.45 3.23
CA GLY A 44 -2.89 -2.35 4.65
C GLY A 44 -4.17 -3.13 4.96
N GLU A 45 -5.15 -3.06 4.07
CA GLU A 45 -6.42 -3.81 4.22
C GLU A 45 -6.22 -5.32 4.02
N MET A 46 -5.39 -5.74 3.06
CA MET A 46 -5.06 -7.15 2.85
C MET A 46 -4.31 -7.79 4.04
N ASN A 47 -3.43 -7.04 4.71
CA ASN A 47 -2.75 -7.52 5.93
C ASN A 47 -3.67 -7.51 7.18
N HIS A 48 -4.76 -6.75 7.15
CA HIS A 48 -5.70 -6.67 8.28
C HIS A 48 -6.78 -7.77 8.24
N MET A 49 -7.07 -8.33 7.07
CA MET A 49 -8.03 -9.44 6.90
C MET A 49 -7.49 -10.82 7.33
N SER A 50 -6.19 -10.98 7.56
CA SER A 50 -5.60 -12.29 7.88
C SER A 50 -5.72 -12.71 9.35
N ASN A 51 -6.35 -11.92 10.24
CA ASN A 51 -6.40 -12.20 11.68
C ASN A 51 -7.80 -12.49 12.25
N GLY A 52 -8.80 -12.72 11.40
CA GLY A 52 -10.16 -13.02 11.81
C GLY A 52 -10.60 -14.43 11.44
N SER A 53 -9.93 -15.47 11.94
CA SER A 53 -10.49 -16.83 11.89
C SER A 53 -11.66 -16.90 12.87
N VAL A 54 -12.84 -16.48 12.43
CA VAL A 54 -14.06 -16.64 13.22
C VAL A 54 -14.46 -18.11 13.17
N PHE A 55 -13.95 -18.89 14.11
CA PHE A 55 -14.40 -20.25 14.36
C PHE A 55 -15.73 -20.19 15.10
N PHE A 56 -16.83 -20.33 14.39
CA PHE A 56 -18.13 -20.61 15.00
C PHE A 56 -18.20 -22.10 15.31
N SER A 57 -17.87 -22.49 16.54
CA SER A 57 -18.21 -23.81 17.06
C SER A 57 -19.69 -23.82 17.42
N TRP A 58 -20.50 -24.63 16.73
CA TRP A 58 -21.89 -24.89 17.07
C TRP A 58 -21.96 -25.93 18.19
N ASN A 59 -22.50 -25.56 19.35
CA ASN A 59 -22.99 -26.49 20.37
C ASN A 59 -24.46 -26.15 20.64
#